data_AF-A0A3D2FG85-F1
#
_entry.id   AF-A0A3D2FG85-F1
#
_cell.length_a   1.000
_cell.length_b   1.000
_cell.length_c   1.000
_cell.angle_alpha   90.00
_cell.angle_beta   90.00
_cell.angle_gamma   90.00
#
_symmetry.space_group_name_H-M   'P 1'
#
loop_
_entity.id
_entity.type
_entity.pdbx_description
1 polymer ?
#
loop_
_entity_poly.entity_id
_entity_poly.type
_entity_poly.pdbx_seq_one_letter_code
_entity_poly.pdbx_strand_id
1 'polypeptide(L)'
;MQTQATVDHAAIKTGQLLSIATLLVAQVAGNWEFVAALAVIFLLTAVINPLGPFVLVYRLLLKPLGIVRPDMRVDNLQPHLFGQAVGAASAAIAAFALHAGYVYAGWGLVWILIVLTAISYKGWCIGCFLYYQLNRLGLRGFFAHKPTDKGVTLGSRPRK
;
A
#
# COMPACT_ATOMS: atom_id res chain seq x y z
N MET A 1 -1.61 5.20 28.18
CA MET A 1 -0.32 5.39 27.47
C MET A 1 -0.36 4.52 26.22
N GLN A 2 -0.37 5.10 25.01
CA GLN A 2 -0.23 4.29 23.79
C GLN A 2 1.24 3.91 23.67
N THR A 3 1.55 2.61 23.78
CA THR A 3 2.87 2.06 23.44
C THR A 3 3.23 2.54 22.04
N GLN A 4 4.36 3.22 21.86
CA GLN A 4 4.73 3.76 20.56
C GLN A 4 4.98 2.61 19.59
N ALA A 5 4.00 2.36 18.72
CA ALA A 5 4.10 1.34 17.68
C ALA A 5 5.23 1.71 16.72
N THR A 6 6.02 0.71 16.33
CA THR A 6 7.06 0.87 15.30
C THR A 6 6.68 0.08 14.07
N VAL A 7 6.94 0.66 12.90
CA VAL A 7 6.66 0.05 11.60
C VAL A 7 7.95 0.00 10.80
N ASP A 8 8.21 -1.14 10.16
CA ASP A 8 9.31 -1.30 9.22
C ASP A 8 8.92 -0.74 7.85
N HIS A 9 9.35 0.49 7.57
CA HIS A 9 9.05 1.17 6.32
C HIS A 9 9.75 0.53 5.12
N ALA A 10 10.81 -0.25 5.32
CA ALA A 10 11.46 -0.98 4.24
C ALA A 10 10.55 -2.09 3.69
N ALA A 11 9.76 -2.73 4.55
CA ALA A 11 8.74 -3.70 4.15
C ALA A 11 7.67 -3.07 3.25
N ILE A 12 7.18 -1.89 3.64
CA ILE A 12 6.15 -1.14 2.89
C ILE A 12 6.70 -0.73 1.52
N LYS A 13 7.90 -0.15 1.48
CA LYS A 13 8.55 0.26 0.22
C LYS A 13 8.84 -0.90 -0.71
N THR A 14 9.21 -2.05 -0.16
CA THR A 14 9.37 -3.30 -0.94
C THR A 14 8.03 -3.67 -1.59
N GLY A 15 6.94 -3.66 -0.83
CA GLY A 15 5.60 -3.93 -1.35
C GLY A 15 5.21 -2.97 -2.48
N GLN A 16 5.50 -1.67 -2.34
CA GLN A 16 5.25 -0.66 -3.37
C GLN A 16 6.04 -0.93 -4.66
N LEU A 17 7.33 -1.27 -4.56
CA LEU A 17 8.16 -1.59 -5.73
C LEU A 17 7.67 -2.87 -6.43
N LEU A 18 7.36 -3.93 -5.67
CA LEU A 18 6.82 -5.16 -6.23
C LEU A 18 5.45 -4.95 -6.88
N SER A 19 4.61 -4.07 -6.31
CA SER A 19 3.32 -3.69 -6.88
C SER A 19 3.49 -2.98 -8.22
N ILE A 20 4.37 -1.97 -8.28
CA ILE A 20 4.68 -1.25 -9.52
C ILE A 20 5.21 -2.23 -10.57
N ALA A 21 6.16 -3.09 -10.20
CA ALA A 21 6.71 -4.09 -11.12
C ALA A 21 5.62 -5.03 -11.65
N THR A 22 4.72 -5.51 -10.78
CA THR A 22 3.60 -6.38 -11.17
C THR A 22 2.65 -5.69 -12.14
N LEU A 23 2.29 -4.43 -11.88
CA LEU A 23 1.42 -3.66 -12.78
C LEU A 23 2.07 -3.36 -14.13
N LEU A 24 3.37 -3.09 -14.16
CA LEU A 24 4.11 -2.90 -15.42
C LEU A 24 4.20 -4.20 -16.22
N VAL A 25 4.44 -5.34 -15.55
CA VAL A 25 4.39 -6.66 -16.20
C VAL A 25 3.00 -6.95 -16.74
N ALA A 26 1.94 -6.64 -15.98
CA ALA A 26 0.56 -6.76 -16.45
C ALA A 26 0.32 -5.96 -17.74
N GLN A 27 0.79 -4.71 -17.76
CA GLN A 27 0.64 -3.80 -18.90
C GLN A 27 1.37 -4.29 -20.15
N VAL A 28 2.60 -4.78 -20.00
CA VAL A 28 3.41 -5.29 -21.12
C VAL A 28 2.86 -6.62 -21.63
N ALA A 29 2.41 -7.50 -20.73
CA ALA A 29 1.82 -8.79 -21.09
C ALA A 29 0.38 -8.65 -21.64
N GLY A 30 -0.31 -7.53 -21.38
CA GLY A 30 -1.71 -7.33 -21.72
C GLY A 30 -2.69 -8.18 -20.89
N ASN A 31 -2.23 -8.77 -19.79
CA ASN A 31 -2.99 -9.75 -19.01
C ASN A 31 -3.60 -9.12 -17.76
N TRP A 32 -4.94 -9.05 -17.72
CA TRP A 32 -5.69 -8.54 -16.57
C TRP A 32 -5.55 -9.41 -15.31
N GLU A 33 -5.20 -10.68 -15.48
CA GLU A 33 -4.99 -11.65 -14.39
C GLU A 33 -3.95 -11.18 -13.37
N PHE A 34 -2.87 -10.51 -13.82
CA PHE A 34 -1.87 -9.94 -12.92
C PHE A 34 -2.43 -8.80 -12.06
N VAL A 35 -3.33 -7.99 -12.63
CA VAL A 35 -4.02 -6.91 -11.89
C VAL A 35 -4.98 -7.52 -10.86
N ALA A 36 -5.70 -8.58 -11.23
CA ALA A 36 -6.57 -9.32 -10.32
C ALA A 36 -5.78 -9.99 -9.19
N ALA A 37 -4.65 -10.64 -9.50
CA ALA A 37 -3.75 -11.24 -8.52
C ALA A 37 -3.23 -10.18 -7.54
N LEU A 38 -2.86 -8.99 -8.03
CA LEU A 38 -2.44 -7.89 -7.17
C LEU A 38 -3.56 -7.41 -6.25
N ALA A 39 -4.80 -7.35 -6.72
CA ALA A 39 -5.96 -7.02 -5.89
C ALA A 39 -6.12 -8.01 -4.71
N VAL A 40 -5.94 -9.31 -4.97
CA VAL A 40 -5.96 -10.35 -3.93
C VAL A 40 -4.78 -10.19 -2.96
N ILE A 41 -3.55 -9.96 -3.45
CA ILE A 41 -2.37 -9.70 -2.62
C ILE A 41 -2.62 -8.51 -1.68
N PHE A 42 -3.23 -7.44 -2.22
CA PHE A 42 -3.56 -6.25 -1.45
C PHE A 42 -4.62 -6.53 -0.39
N LEU A 43 -5.69 -7.23 -0.75
CA LEU A 43 -6.75 -7.61 0.19
C LEU A 43 -6.21 -8.48 1.32
N LEU A 44 -5.43 -9.52 0.99
CA LEU A 44 -4.79 -10.40 1.98
C LEU A 44 -3.88 -9.61 2.92
N THR A 45 -3.08 -8.69 2.40
CA THR A 45 -2.18 -7.86 3.21
C THR A 45 -2.95 -6.87 4.09
N ALA A 46 -4.10 -6.37 3.64
CA ALA A 46 -4.94 -5.46 4.41
C ALA A 46 -5.63 -6.17 5.59
N VAL A 47 -6.06 -7.42 5.39
CA VAL A 47 -6.79 -8.21 6.41
C VAL A 47 -5.81 -8.94 7.34
N ILE A 48 -4.77 -9.56 6.78
CA ILE A 48 -3.80 -10.40 7.51
C ILE A 48 -2.38 -9.96 7.11
N ASN A 49 -1.95 -8.79 7.58
CA ASN A 49 -0.66 -8.20 7.23
C ASN A 49 0.55 -9.16 7.35
N PRO A 50 0.67 -9.98 8.41
CA PRO A 50 1.78 -10.93 8.54
C PRO A 50 1.74 -12.08 7.53
N LEU A 51 0.71 -12.23 6.70
CA LEU A 51 0.66 -13.23 5.62
C LEU A 51 0.63 -12.57 4.23
N GLY A 52 0.75 -11.25 4.14
CA GLY A 52 0.82 -10.53 2.87
C GLY A 52 1.96 -11.07 1.99
N PRO A 53 1.70 -11.51 0.75
CA PRO A 53 2.72 -12.13 -0.10
C PRO A 53 3.99 -11.30 -0.26
N PHE A 54 3.87 -9.98 -0.48
CA PHE A 54 5.04 -9.10 -0.55
C PHE A 54 5.74 -8.89 0.79
N VAL A 55 5.00 -8.94 1.90
CA VAL A 55 5.55 -8.90 3.26
C VAL A 55 6.33 -10.19 3.56
N LEU A 56 5.88 -11.33 3.04
CA LEU A 56 6.62 -12.61 3.11
C LEU A 56 7.89 -12.57 2.27
N VAL A 57 7.84 -12.08 1.02
CA VAL A 57 9.04 -11.88 0.19
C VAL A 57 10.06 -11.01 0.92
N TYR A 58 9.64 -9.90 1.53
CA TYR A 58 10.53 -9.06 2.32
C TYR A 58 11.15 -9.81 3.51
N ARG A 59 10.33 -10.45 4.35
CA ARG A 59 10.80 -11.06 5.62
C ARG A 59 11.57 -12.37 5.45
N LEU A 60 11.19 -13.19 4.47
CA LEU A 60 11.76 -14.52 4.27
C LEU A 60 12.93 -14.53 3.29
N LEU A 61 13.01 -13.55 2.39
CA LEU A 61 14.06 -13.50 1.36
C LEU A 61 14.90 -12.23 1.50
N LEU A 62 14.32 -11.04 1.29
CA LEU A 62 15.13 -9.82 1.11
C LEU A 62 15.85 -9.36 2.38
N LYS A 63 15.18 -9.45 3.54
CA LYS A 63 15.75 -9.10 4.84
C LYS A 63 16.86 -10.07 5.28
N PRO A 64 16.67 -11.40 5.31
CA PRO A 64 17.73 -12.32 5.73
C PRO A 64 18.91 -12.37 4.76
N LEU A 65 18.68 -12.15 3.45
CA LEU A 65 19.77 -12.03 2.47
C LEU A 65 20.53 -10.70 2.54
N GLY A 66 20.10 -9.75 3.39
CA GLY A 66 20.75 -8.45 3.53
C GLY A 66 20.57 -7.50 2.34
N ILE A 67 19.70 -7.84 1.38
CA ILE A 67 19.44 -7.03 0.17
C ILE A 67 18.74 -5.72 0.56
N VAL A 68 17.80 -5.79 1.52
CA VAL A 68 17.05 -4.62 2.01
C VAL A 68 17.27 -4.49 3.52
N ARG A 69 17.73 -3.31 3.95
CA ARG A 69 17.94 -3.00 5.36
C ARG A 69 16.62 -2.53 6.01
N PRO A 70 16.24 -3.04 7.19
CA PRO A 70 15.08 -2.56 7.93
C PRO A 70 15.13 -1.05 8.20
N ASP A 71 13.98 -0.38 8.11
CA ASP A 71 13.84 1.04 8.43
C ASP A 71 12.68 1.21 9.42
N MET A 72 12.99 0.93 10.70
CA MET A 72 12.04 1.03 11.80
C MET A 72 11.79 2.49 12.15
N ARG A 73 10.51 2.89 12.17
CA ARG A 73 10.06 4.24 12.53
C ARG A 73 8.86 4.20 13.45
N VAL A 74 8.70 5.20 14.30
CA VAL A 74 7.51 5.37 15.14
C VAL A 74 6.34 5.78 14.24
N ASP A 75 5.45 4.85 13.97
CA ASP A 75 4.34 5.02 13.03
C ASP A 75 3.20 4.05 13.36
N ASN A 76 2.00 4.34 12.88
CA ASN A 76 0.86 3.44 13.00
C ASN A 76 0.76 2.56 11.76
N LEU A 77 0.46 1.27 11.95
CA LEU A 77 0.28 0.34 10.83
C LEU A 77 -1.10 0.52 10.15
N GLN A 78 -2.13 0.91 10.91
CA GLN A 78 -3.52 0.98 10.48
C GLN A 78 -3.76 1.88 9.25
N PRO A 79 -3.18 3.10 9.15
CA PRO A 79 -3.29 3.93 7.95
C PRO A 79 -2.71 3.26 6.69
N HIS A 80 -1.66 2.46 6.83
CA HIS A 80 -1.07 1.71 5.70
C HIS A 80 -1.99 0.56 5.27
N LEU A 81 -2.58 -0.17 6.22
CA LEU A 81 -3.56 -1.22 5.92
C LEU A 81 -4.83 -0.66 5.26
N PHE A 82 -5.26 0.54 5.68
CA PHE A 82 -6.34 1.26 4.99
C PHE A 82 -5.99 1.56 3.54
N GLY A 83 -4.81 2.14 3.31
CA GLY A 83 -4.31 2.39 1.95
C GLY A 83 -4.24 1.12 1.12
N GLN A 84 -3.86 0.00 1.74
CA GLN A 84 -3.83 -1.31 1.10
C GLN A 84 -5.23 -1.79 0.70
N ALA A 85 -6.23 -1.62 1.56
CA ALA A 85 -7.62 -1.98 1.27
C ALA A 85 -8.21 -1.13 0.13
N VAL A 86 -7.94 0.17 0.13
CA VAL A 86 -8.32 1.07 -0.98
C VAL A 86 -7.65 0.63 -2.27
N GLY A 87 -6.36 0.33 -2.23
CA GLY A 87 -5.62 -0.23 -3.36
C GLY A 87 -6.24 -1.53 -3.88
N ALA A 88 -6.65 -2.43 -2.98
CA ALA A 88 -7.28 -3.71 -3.34
C ALA A 88 -8.59 -3.48 -4.11
N ALA A 89 -9.44 -2.58 -3.60
CA ALA A 89 -10.70 -2.23 -4.26
C ALA A 89 -10.45 -1.60 -5.64
N SER A 90 -9.52 -0.65 -5.75
CA SER A 90 -9.18 -0.02 -7.03
C SER A 90 -8.60 -1.00 -8.03
N ALA A 91 -7.71 -1.91 -7.60
CA ALA A 91 -7.14 -2.94 -8.47
C ALA A 91 -8.21 -3.96 -8.91
N ALA A 92 -9.15 -4.33 -8.03
CA ALA A 92 -10.27 -5.19 -8.39
C ALA A 92 -11.19 -4.55 -9.43
N ILE A 93 -11.51 -3.26 -9.27
CA ILE A 93 -12.30 -2.49 -10.26
C ILE A 93 -11.55 -2.43 -11.60
N ALA A 94 -10.24 -2.17 -11.58
CA ALA A 94 -9.43 -2.14 -12.81
C ALA A 94 -9.40 -3.51 -13.51
N ALA A 95 -9.18 -4.59 -12.76
CA ALA A 95 -9.19 -5.94 -13.27
C ALA A 95 -10.56 -6.32 -13.87
N PHE A 96 -11.65 -5.99 -13.17
CA PHE A 96 -13.00 -6.21 -13.66
C PHE A 96 -13.29 -5.42 -14.95
N ALA A 97 -12.88 -4.14 -15.01
CA ALA A 97 -13.03 -3.33 -16.22
C ALA A 97 -12.28 -3.92 -17.42
N LEU A 98 -11.04 -4.39 -17.20
CA LEU A 98 -10.25 -5.07 -18.24
C LEU A 98 -10.92 -6.38 -18.69
N HIS A 99 -11.40 -7.19 -17.74
CA HIS A 99 -12.11 -8.44 -18.02
C HIS A 99 -13.40 -8.23 -18.81
N ALA A 100 -14.14 -7.16 -18.50
CA ALA A 100 -15.37 -6.77 -19.19
C ALA A 100 -15.14 -6.07 -20.53
N GLY A 101 -13.89 -5.94 -21.00
CA GLY A 101 -13.55 -5.32 -22.28
C GLY A 101 -13.42 -3.80 -22.28
N TYR A 102 -13.53 -3.13 -21.12
CA TYR A 102 -13.30 -1.70 -20.98
C TYR A 102 -11.80 -1.38 -20.87
N VAL A 103 -11.05 -1.66 -21.95
CA VAL A 103 -9.59 -1.65 -22.00
C VAL A 103 -8.99 -0.30 -21.55
N TYR A 104 -9.47 0.82 -22.10
CA TYR A 104 -8.93 2.15 -21.77
C TYR A 104 -9.19 2.55 -20.32
N ALA A 105 -10.39 2.25 -19.79
CA ALA A 105 -10.73 2.56 -18.41
C ALA A 105 -9.91 1.70 -17.43
N GLY A 106 -9.77 0.41 -17.71
CA GLY A 106 -8.99 -0.52 -16.89
C GLY A 106 -7.51 -0.15 -16.83
N TRP A 107 -6.86 0.06 -17.98
CA TRP A 107 -5.45 0.47 -18.01
C TRP A 107 -5.24 1.90 -17.47
N GLY A 108 -6.20 2.80 -17.69
CA GLY A 108 -6.18 4.13 -17.08
C GLY A 108 -6.12 4.05 -15.55
N LEU A 109 -6.94 3.19 -14.93
CA LEU A 109 -6.89 2.94 -13.49
C LEU A 109 -5.55 2.32 -13.05
N VAL A 110 -5.00 1.38 -13.83
CA VAL A 110 -3.67 0.79 -13.55
C VAL A 110 -2.59 1.88 -13.53
N TRP A 111 -2.57 2.79 -14.49
CA TRP A 111 -1.61 3.89 -14.52
C TRP A 111 -1.77 4.85 -13.34
N ILE A 112 -3.01 5.17 -12.94
CA ILE A 112 -3.28 5.93 -11.72
C ILE A 112 -2.69 5.23 -10.50
N LEU A 113 -2.88 3.91 -10.37
CA LEU A 113 -2.32 3.13 -9.27
C LEU A 113 -0.79 3.15 -9.27
N ILE A 114 -0.14 3.02 -10.43
CA ILE A 114 1.33 3.12 -10.57
C ILE A 114 1.81 4.48 -10.07
N VAL A 115 1.19 5.57 -10.56
CA VAL A 115 1.58 6.94 -10.19
C VAL A 115 1.40 7.18 -8.68
N LEU A 116 0.25 6.82 -8.12
CA LEU A 116 -0.01 6.98 -6.68
C LEU A 116 0.95 6.14 -5.83
N THR A 117 1.27 4.92 -6.27
CA THR A 117 2.23 4.06 -5.58
C THR A 117 3.64 4.64 -5.64
N ALA A 118 4.03 5.24 -6.76
CA ALA A 118 5.32 5.93 -6.91
C ALA A 118 5.42 7.18 -6.02
N ILE A 119 4.35 7.96 -5.89
CA ILE A 119 4.28 9.10 -4.95
C ILE A 119 4.38 8.59 -3.50
N SER A 120 3.68 7.50 -3.17
CA SER A 120 3.75 6.84 -1.86
C SER A 120 5.15 6.33 -1.54
N TYR A 121 5.86 5.79 -2.53
CA TYR A 121 7.25 5.38 -2.40
C TYR A 121 8.21 6.55 -2.12
N LYS A 122 7.94 7.73 -2.70
CA LYS A 122 8.67 8.97 -2.38
C LYS A 122 8.39 9.49 -0.97
N GLY A 123 7.35 8.97 -0.31
CA GLY A 123 7.09 9.19 1.11
C GLY A 123 5.80 9.94 1.39
N TRP A 124 4.89 10.12 0.42
CA TRP A 124 3.55 10.67 0.69
C TRP A 124 2.45 9.74 0.21
N CYS A 125 1.68 9.18 1.15
CA CYS A 125 0.65 8.19 0.87
C CYS A 125 -0.75 8.81 0.98
N ILE A 126 -1.48 8.83 -0.14
CA ILE A 126 -2.86 9.33 -0.20
C ILE A 126 -3.82 8.54 0.70
N GLY A 127 -3.62 7.23 0.84
CA GLY A 127 -4.42 6.39 1.74
C GLY A 127 -4.22 6.78 3.20
N CYS A 128 -2.97 7.00 3.62
CA CYS A 128 -2.66 7.47 4.97
C CYS A 128 -3.24 8.87 5.22
N PHE A 129 -3.13 9.77 4.24
CA PHE A 129 -3.77 11.10 4.31
C PHE A 129 -5.28 10.99 4.53
N LEU A 130 -5.97 10.22 3.69
CA LEU A 130 -7.42 10.04 3.78
C LEU A 130 -7.83 9.40 5.12
N TYR A 131 -7.10 8.40 5.59
CA TYR A 131 -7.32 7.80 6.90
C TYR A 131 -7.31 8.83 8.03
N TYR A 132 -6.31 9.73 8.05
CA TYR A 132 -6.22 10.76 9.08
C TYR A 132 -7.27 11.85 8.91
N GLN A 133 -7.71 12.14 7.68
CA GLN A 133 -8.84 13.03 7.46
C GLN A 133 -10.15 12.43 7.99
N LEU A 134 -10.38 11.13 7.81
CA LEU A 134 -11.52 10.41 8.37
C LEU A 134 -11.48 10.39 9.91
N ASN A 135 -10.31 10.19 10.51
CA ASN A 135 -10.12 10.36 11.96
C ASN A 135 -10.52 11.78 12.41
N ARG A 136 -10.12 12.81 11.66
CA ARG A 136 -10.41 14.22 11.97
C ARG A 136 -11.89 14.57 11.85
N LEU A 137 -12.61 13.90 10.95
CA LEU A 137 -14.07 14.00 10.81
C LEU A 137 -14.84 13.30 11.95
N GLY A 138 -14.13 12.67 12.89
CA GLY A 138 -14.72 12.07 14.08
C GLY A 138 -15.17 10.61 13.89
N LEU A 139 -14.83 9.99 12.76
CA LEU A 139 -15.05 8.55 12.58
C LEU A 139 -14.17 7.78 13.57
N ARG A 140 -14.83 7.01 14.44
CA ARG A 140 -14.18 6.21 15.50
C ARG A 140 -13.97 4.76 15.04
N GLY A 141 -13.42 3.92 15.93
CA GLY A 141 -13.14 2.51 15.64
C GLY A 141 -11.80 2.34 14.94
N PHE A 142 -11.81 1.74 13.74
CA PHE A 142 -10.59 1.51 12.96
C PHE A 142 -9.79 2.79 12.71
N PHE A 143 -10.45 3.93 12.54
CA PHE A 143 -9.82 5.23 12.29
C PHE A 143 -9.28 5.93 13.55
N ALA A 144 -9.22 5.30 14.72
CA ALA A 144 -8.88 6.00 15.98
C ALA A 144 -7.42 6.50 16.08
N HIS A 145 -6.52 6.02 15.23
CA HIS A 145 -5.09 6.35 15.30
C HIS A 145 -4.76 7.74 14.76
N LYS A 146 -3.94 8.48 15.49
CA LYS A 146 -3.48 9.83 15.12
C LYS A 146 -2.04 9.77 14.58
N PRO A 147 -1.64 10.74 13.74
CA PRO A 147 -0.25 10.83 13.27
C PRO A 147 0.74 10.87 14.45
N THR A 148 1.80 10.08 14.35
CA THR A 148 2.87 10.01 15.36
C THR A 148 3.79 11.23 15.30
N ASP A 149 4.11 11.70 14.08
CA ASP A 149 4.93 12.88 13.81
C ASP A 149 4.05 14.04 13.34
N LYS A 150 3.95 15.10 14.16
CA LYS A 150 3.20 16.32 13.83
C LYS A 150 4.02 17.34 13.03
N GLY A 151 5.33 17.12 12.88
CA GLY A 151 6.24 17.99 12.14
C GLY A 151 6.28 17.72 10.64
N VAL A 152 5.53 16.73 10.16
CA VAL A 152 5.38 16.40 8.74
C VAL A 152 3.95 16.61 8.26
N THR A 153 3.78 16.82 6.97
CA THR A 153 2.44 16.91 6.36
C THR A 153 1.68 15.59 6.52
N LEU A 154 0.35 15.66 6.63
CA LEU A 154 -0.48 14.47 6.80
C LEU A 154 -0.28 13.47 5.65
N GLY A 155 -0.14 12.20 6.00
CA GLY A 155 0.16 11.12 5.04
C GLY A 155 1.62 11.03 4.62
N SER A 156 2.48 11.93 5.08
CA SER A 156 3.92 11.82 4.88
C SER A 156 4.53 10.79 5.81
N ARG A 157 5.60 10.17 5.32
CA ARG A 157 6.51 9.33 6.07
C ARG A 157 7.07 10.09 7.28
N PRO A 158 6.95 9.57 8.52
CA PRO A 158 7.50 10.21 9.71
C PRO A 158 9.03 10.25 9.65
N ARG A 159 9.62 11.21 10.36
CA ARG A 159 11.08 11.26 10.56
C ARG A 159 11.57 10.06 11.39
N LYS A 160 12.87 9.80 11.33
CA LYS A 160 13.49 8.78 12.20
C LYS A 160 13.57 9.32 13.62
#